data_AF-A0A4R7K742-F1
#
_entry.id   AF-A0A4R7K742-F1
#
_cell.length_a   1.000
_cell.length_b   1.000
_cell.length_c   1.000
_cell.angle_alpha   90.00
_cell.angle_beta   90.00
_cell.angle_gamma   90.00
#
_symmetry.space_group_name_H-M   'P 1'
#
loop_
_entity.id
_entity.type
_entity.pdbx_description
1 polymer ?
#
loop_
_entity_poly.entity_id
_entity_poly.type
_entity_poly.pdbx_seq_one_letter_code
_entity_poly.pdbx_strand_id
1 'polypeptide(L)' 'MNKETEETKFVKEPEENTQQYILQKNKKTKVGITILVAFLVLLVIGVIVSNIFFTN' A
#
# COMPACT_ATOMS: atom_id res chain seq x y z
N MET A 1 30.46 17.44 7.07
CA MET A 1 29.03 17.16 6.79
C MET A 1 28.42 16.66 8.08
N ASN A 2 27.71 17.52 8.81
CA ASN A 2 27.08 17.18 10.09
C ASN A 2 25.98 16.14 9.81
N LYS A 3 26.14 14.94 10.38
CA LYS A 3 25.10 13.91 10.39
C LYS A 3 24.20 14.22 11.58
N GLU A 4 23.36 15.24 11.43
CA GLU A 4 22.19 15.34 12.30
C GLU A 4 21.33 14.13 11.95
N THR A 5 21.15 13.24 12.93
CA THR A 5 20.26 12.09 12.83
C THR A 5 18.84 12.59 12.61
N GLU A 6 18.40 12.65 11.35
CA GLU A 6 17.01 12.97 11.04
C GLU A 6 16.10 11.96 11.74
N GLU A 7 15.27 12.43 12.66
CA GLU A 7 14.31 11.57 13.35
C GLU A 7 13.23 11.08 12.37
N THR A 8 13.01 9.77 12.33
CA THR A 8 11.98 9.19 11.46
C THR A 8 10.57 9.55 11.96
N LYS A 9 9.78 10.22 11.13
CA LYS A 9 8.43 10.68 11.49
C LYS A 9 7.33 9.69 11.10
N PHE A 10 6.23 9.69 11.84
CA PHE A 10 5.15 8.71 11.61
C PHE A 10 4.35 9.03 10.33
N VAL A 11 4.03 10.30 10.08
CA VAL A 11 3.26 10.78 8.92
C VAL A 11 4.01 11.91 8.23
N LYS A 12 3.95 11.96 6.89
CA LYS A 12 4.52 13.06 6.09
C LYS A 12 3.66 14.32 6.19
N GLU A 13 4.21 15.37 6.80
CA GLU A 13 3.67 16.73 6.75
C GLU A 13 4.24 17.52 5.55
N PRO A 14 3.45 18.40 4.92
CA PRO A 14 3.84 19.10 3.68
C PRO A 14 4.92 20.17 3.89
N GLU A 15 5.09 20.69 5.10
CA GLU A 15 6.06 21.75 5.43
C GLU A 15 7.48 21.21 5.71
N GLU A 16 7.64 19.88 5.70
CA GLU A 16 8.88 19.23 6.09
C GLU A 16 9.63 18.59 4.93
N ASN A 17 10.95 18.83 4.88
CA ASN A 17 11.84 18.36 3.82
C ASN A 17 12.53 17.01 4.12
N THR A 18 12.20 16.33 5.23
CA THR A 18 12.77 15.00 5.52
C THR A 18 12.12 13.94 4.63
N GLN A 19 12.88 12.95 4.17
CA GLN A 19 12.35 11.77 3.45
C GLN A 19 12.08 10.58 4.39
N GLN A 20 12.47 10.71 5.66
CA GLN A 20 12.39 9.65 6.67
C GLN A 20 11.02 9.65 7.35
N TYR A 21 10.02 9.08 6.69
CA TYR A 21 8.67 8.90 7.26
C TYR A 21 8.14 7.48 7.02
N ILE A 22 7.43 6.93 8.02
CA ILE A 22 6.88 5.55 8.02
C ILE A 22 5.69 5.47 7.08
N LEU A 23 4.70 6.35 7.25
CA LEU A 23 3.57 6.48 6.32
C LEU A 23 3.93 7.48 5.23
N GLN A 24 4.63 6.96 4.22
CA GLN A 24 4.84 7.72 2.99
C GLN A 24 3.50 7.89 2.26
N LYS A 25 3.00 9.13 2.16
CA LYS A 25 1.99 9.53 1.15
C LYS A 25 2.62 9.50 -0.26
N ASN A 26 3.28 8.39 -0.60
CA ASN A 26 3.95 8.20 -1.86
C ASN A 26 2.99 7.46 -2.81
N LYS A 27 2.91 7.97 -4.04
CA LYS A 27 2.06 7.41 -5.09
C LYS A 27 2.34 5.92 -5.32
N LYS A 28 3.59 5.49 -5.16
CA LYS A 28 4.01 4.07 -5.31
C LYS A 28 3.37 3.15 -4.26
N THR A 29 3.39 3.52 -2.97
CA THR A 29 2.77 2.73 -1.90
C THR A 29 1.27 2.61 -2.10
N LYS A 30 0.60 3.70 -2.49
CA LYS A 30 -0.83 3.69 -2.79
C LYS A 30 -1.16 2.77 -3.97
N VAL A 31 -0.36 2.84 -5.04
CA VAL A 31 -0.52 1.96 -6.21
C VAL A 31 -0.32 0.49 -5.84
N GLY A 32 0.71 0.17 -5.06
CA GLY A 32 0.97 -1.21 -4.60
C GLY A 32 -0.20 -1.79 -3.81
N ILE A 33 -0.74 -1.02 -2.86
CA ILE A 33 -1.92 -1.42 -2.08
C ILE A 33 -3.15 -1.60 -2.98
N THR A 34 -3.40 -0.67 -3.92
CA THR A 34 -4.52 -0.80 -4.87
C THR A 34 -4.43 -2.07 -5.70
N ILE A 35 -3.25 -2.41 -6.21
CA ILE A 35 -3.04 -3.64 -7.01
C ILE A 35 -3.29 -4.89 -6.17
N LEU A 36 -2.74 -4.94 -4.94
CA LEU A 36 -2.94 -6.06 -4.03
C LEU A 36 -4.43 -6.29 -3.75
N VAL A 37 -5.16 -5.22 -3.39
CA VAL A 37 -6.61 -5.32 -3.11
C VAL A 37 -7.37 -5.79 -4.35
N ALA A 38 -7.03 -5.29 -5.54
CA ALA A 38 -7.67 -5.73 -6.78
C ALA A 38 -7.49 -7.23 -7.03
N PHE A 39 -6.29 -7.77 -6.81
CA PHE A 39 -6.04 -9.21 -6.91
C PHE A 39 -6.83 -10.02 -5.89
N LEU A 40 -6.90 -9.56 -4.64
CA LEU A 40 -7.69 -10.25 -3.60
C LEU A 40 -9.17 -10.34 -3.98
N VAL A 41 -9.75 -9.25 -4.49
CA VAL A 41 -11.13 -9.23 -4.98
C VAL A 41 -11.31 -10.20 -6.16
N LEU A 42 -10.38 -10.19 -7.12
CA LEU A 42 -10.38 -11.13 -8.25
C LEU A 42 -10.36 -12.59 -7.80
N LEU A 43 -9.55 -12.93 -6.80
CA LEU A 43 -9.48 -14.28 -6.24
C LEU A 43 -10.81 -14.69 -5.60
N VAL A 44 -11.45 -13.81 -4.83
CA VAL A 44 -12.77 -14.08 -4.24
C VAL A 44 -13.82 -14.33 -5.32
N ILE A 45 -13.85 -13.51 -6.36
CA ILE A 45 -14.76 -13.70 -7.50
C ILE A 45 -14.48 -15.06 -8.17
N GLY A 46 -13.22 -15.41 -8.40
CA GLY A 46 -12.83 -16.70 -8.98
C GLY A 46 -13.30 -17.89 -8.15
N VAL A 47 -13.23 -17.81 -6.82
CA VAL A 47 -13.75 -18.85 -5.91
C VAL A 47 -15.27 -18.97 -6.01
N ILE A 48 -16.00 -17.86 -6.05
CA ILE A 48 -17.47 -17.85 -6.19
C ILE A 48 -17.87 -18.46 -7.54
N VAL A 49 -17.24 -18.03 -8.63
CA VAL A 49 -17.49 -18.55 -9.97
C VAL A 49 -17.17 -20.05 -10.04
N SER A 50 -16.01 -20.45 -9.50
CA SER A 50 -15.62 -21.86 -9.41
C SER A 50 -16.69 -22.68 -8.68
N ASN A 51 -17.19 -22.20 -7.53
CA ASN A 51 -18.27 -22.87 -6.81
C ASN A 51 -19.51 -23.06 -7.70
N ILE A 52 -19.96 -22.02 -8.40
CA ILE A 52 -21.13 -22.09 -9.30
C ILE A 52 -20.93 -23.13 -10.42
N PHE A 53 -19.75 -23.19 -11.04
CA PHE A 53 -19.49 -24.09 -12.17
C PHE A 53 -19.19 -25.54 -11.77
N PHE A 54 -18.65 -25.77 -10.57
CA PHE A 54 -18.24 -27.12 -10.13
C PHE A 54 -19.21 -27.75 -9.12
N THR A 55 -20.13 -26.98 -8.52
CA THR A 55 -21.10 -27.49 -7.51
C THR A 55 -22.53 -27.60 -8.04
N ASN A 56 -22.87 -26.89 -9.11
CA ASN A 56 -24.18 -26.96 -9.78
C ASN A 56 -24.11 -27.85 -11.02
#